data_AF-A0A9D2K0Z7-F1
#
_entry.id   AF-A0A9D2K0Z7-F1
#
_cell.length_a   1.000
_cell.length_b   1.000
_cell.length_c   1.000
_cell.angle_alpha   90.00
_cell.angle_beta   90.00
_cell.angle_gamma   90.00
#
_symmetry.space_group_name_H-M   'P 1'
#
loop_
_entity.id
_entity.type
_entity.pdbx_description
1 polymer ?
#
loop_
_entity_poly.entity_id
_entity_poly.type
_entity_poly.pdbx_seq_one_letter_code
_entity_poly.pdbx_strand_id
1 'polypeptide(L)'
;MKRVITITLSFNILDDVQRLSESFQEGRWNGGILYMKKRWGTPMAMVEEFEANEYVAACWGVQCDVDWANDYEWQQGDYSHGVTHAWDHCGNSSNQVIFDDNGDNVGDRMIETGTDGLGDLVCTIYTDETYSTVRNVSSVQVGETIYWTTTASDGRTWNHRGKVYATAEGHPNRS
;
A
#
# COMPACT_ATOMS: atom_id res chain seq x y z
N MET A 1 -14.47 67.09 7.46
CA MET A 1 -13.90 66.86 8.79
C MET A 1 -13.63 65.36 8.94
N LYS A 2 -12.38 64.92 9.09
CA LYS A 2 -12.02 63.53 9.44
C LYS A 2 -11.10 63.58 10.65
N ARG A 3 -11.46 62.86 11.71
CA ARG A 3 -10.69 62.76 12.96
C ARG A 3 -9.56 61.74 12.77
N VAL A 4 -8.34 62.12 13.15
CA VAL A 4 -7.17 61.22 13.24
C VAL A 4 -7.03 60.81 14.71
N ILE A 5 -6.89 59.52 14.97
CA ILE A 5 -6.63 58.97 16.30
C ILE A 5 -5.14 58.58 16.32
N THR A 6 -4.37 59.20 17.21
CA THR A 6 -2.95 58.90 17.43
C THR A 6 -2.85 57.90 18.58
N ILE A 7 -2.25 56.73 18.33
CA ILE A 7 -1.92 55.75 19.36
C ILE A 7 -0.40 55.75 19.52
N THR A 8 0.08 56.14 20.70
CA THR A 8 1.50 56.13 21.05
C THR A 8 1.81 54.81 21.76
N LEU A 9 2.74 54.03 21.21
CA LEU A 9 3.31 52.85 21.87
C LEU A 9 4.78 53.12 22.18
N SER A 10 5.13 53.07 23.46
CA SER A 10 6.48 53.25 23.98
C SER A 10 7.15 51.88 24.12
N PHE A 11 8.28 51.66 23.47
CA PHE A 11 9.11 50.45 23.65
C PHE A 11 10.49 50.83 24.20
N ASN A 12 10.94 50.11 25.23
CA ASN A 12 12.22 50.28 25.91
C ASN A 12 13.38 49.74 25.04
N ILE A 13 14.47 50.51 25.00
CA ILE A 13 15.42 50.63 23.89
C ILE A 13 16.55 49.58 23.84
N LEU A 14 16.67 48.62 24.76
CA LEU A 14 18.01 48.03 24.98
C LEU A 14 18.31 46.63 24.42
N ASP A 15 17.35 45.79 24.04
CA ASP A 15 17.67 44.39 23.68
C ASP A 15 17.56 44.01 22.19
N ASP A 16 16.98 44.86 21.33
CA ASP A 16 16.80 44.53 19.90
C ASP A 16 17.89 45.12 18.97
N VAL A 17 18.85 45.87 19.51
CA VAL A 17 19.85 46.58 18.69
C VAL A 17 20.95 45.65 18.16
N GLN A 18 21.16 44.49 18.77
CA GLN A 18 22.32 43.63 18.45
C GLN A 18 22.05 42.56 17.38
N ARG A 19 20.80 42.34 16.95
CA ARG A 19 20.44 41.29 15.97
C ARG A 19 20.24 41.80 14.53
N LEU A 20 20.53 43.07 14.26
CA LEU A 20 20.31 43.69 12.95
C LEU A 20 21.60 44.09 12.20
N SER A 21 22.79 43.77 12.73
CA SER A 21 24.06 44.25 12.15
C SER A 21 24.63 43.43 10.98
N GLU A 22 24.00 42.33 10.54
CA GLU A 22 24.62 41.42 9.55
C GLU A 22 23.98 41.39 8.15
N SER A 23 23.07 42.31 7.79
CA SER A 23 22.46 42.30 6.44
C SER A 23 22.38 43.64 5.69
N PHE A 24 23.05 44.69 6.15
CA PHE A 24 22.94 46.02 5.52
C PHE A 24 24.22 46.44 4.80
N GLN A 25 24.33 46.12 3.51
CA GLN A 25 25.11 46.91 2.57
C GLN A 25 24.18 47.98 1.95
N GLU A 26 24.63 49.23 2.05
CA GLU A 26 24.12 50.45 1.40
C GLU A 26 22.83 51.10 1.95
N GLY A 27 23.00 52.12 2.80
CA GLY A 27 21.94 53.08 3.14
C GLY A 27 22.46 54.27 3.96
N ARG A 28 22.71 55.40 3.29
CA ARG A 28 23.14 56.67 3.90
C ARG A 28 22.03 57.26 4.78
N TRP A 29 22.34 57.59 6.04
CA TRP A 29 21.44 58.29 6.96
C TRP A 29 21.30 59.77 6.59
N ASN A 30 20.08 60.21 6.26
CA ASN A 30 19.64 61.60 6.35
C ASN A 30 18.18 61.59 6.79
N GLY A 31 17.86 62.31 7.86
CA GLY A 31 16.62 62.16 8.62
C GLY A 31 15.34 62.11 7.78
N GLY A 32 14.56 61.05 7.99
CA GLY A 32 13.19 60.94 7.49
C GLY A 32 12.87 59.58 6.86
N ILE A 33 12.19 58.73 7.65
CA ILE A 33 11.36 57.58 7.23
C ILE A 33 12.11 56.44 6.51
N LEU A 34 12.30 55.33 7.24
CA LEU A 34 12.77 54.06 6.69
C LEU A 34 11.64 53.39 5.89
N TYR A 35 11.72 53.41 4.56
CA TYR A 35 10.79 52.65 3.72
C TYR A 35 11.22 51.18 3.69
N MET A 36 10.53 50.34 4.44
CA MET A 36 10.71 48.89 4.37
C MET A 36 10.17 48.37 3.02
N LYS A 37 11.06 48.14 2.06
CA LYS A 37 10.73 47.42 0.82
C LYS A 37 10.56 45.94 1.16
N LYS A 38 9.32 45.46 1.20
CA LYS A 38 9.04 44.02 1.24
C LYS A 38 9.54 43.40 -0.07
N ARG A 39 10.64 42.64 -0.02
CA ARG A 39 11.02 41.76 -1.12
C ARG A 39 10.28 40.44 -0.91
N TRP A 40 9.38 40.13 -1.82
CA TRP A 40 8.80 38.80 -1.92
C TRP A 40 9.84 37.92 -2.62
N GLY A 41 10.63 37.17 -1.84
CA GLY A 41 11.47 36.12 -2.39
C GLY A 41 10.56 35.01 -2.95
N THR A 42 10.91 34.48 -4.12
CA THR A 42 10.20 33.34 -4.71
C THR A 42 10.14 32.20 -3.69
N PRO A 43 8.98 31.58 -3.44
CA PRO A 43 8.92 30.41 -2.58
C PRO A 43 9.81 29.32 -3.19
N MET A 44 10.83 28.89 -2.45
CA MET A 44 11.60 27.70 -2.82
C MET A 44 10.83 26.49 -2.33
N ALA A 45 10.38 25.67 -3.27
CA ALA A 45 9.89 24.34 -2.95
C ALA A 45 11.10 23.51 -2.47
N MET A 46 11.04 23.03 -1.23
CA MET A 46 11.89 21.92 -0.83
C MET A 46 11.31 20.67 -1.48
N VAL A 47 12.12 19.96 -2.25
CA VAL A 47 11.77 18.60 -2.67
C VAL A 47 11.91 17.75 -1.41
N GLU A 48 10.78 17.39 -0.79
CA GLU A 48 10.78 16.22 0.08
C GLU A 48 11.09 15.03 -0.82
N GLU A 49 12.29 14.48 -0.64
CA GLU A 49 12.58 13.13 -1.09
C GLU A 49 11.71 12.20 -0.24
N PHE A 50 10.53 11.88 -0.75
CA PHE A 50 9.79 10.74 -0.26
C PHE A 50 10.64 9.51 -0.59
N GLU A 51 11.49 9.10 0.35
CA GLU A 51 11.88 7.70 0.37
C GLU A 51 10.60 6.93 0.63
N ALA A 52 10.05 6.33 -0.43
CA ALA A 52 9.11 5.24 -0.30
C ALA A 52 9.87 4.09 0.38
N ASN A 53 10.06 4.18 1.69
CA ASN A 53 10.52 3.07 2.52
C ASN A 53 9.35 2.12 2.87
N GLU A 54 8.26 2.21 2.11
CA GLU A 54 7.32 1.12 2.01
C GLU A 54 7.86 0.21 0.91
N TYR A 55 8.62 -0.79 1.36
CA TYR A 55 8.91 -1.96 0.55
C TYR A 55 7.57 -2.50 0.06
N VAL A 56 7.20 -2.18 -1.18
CA VAL A 56 6.03 -2.76 -1.81
C VAL A 56 6.41 -4.21 -2.05
N ALA A 57 6.03 -5.08 -1.12
CA ALA A 57 6.20 -6.52 -1.27
C ALA A 57 5.78 -6.91 -2.70
N ALA A 58 6.65 -7.56 -3.46
CA ALA A 58 6.26 -8.11 -4.74
C ALA A 58 5.16 -9.15 -4.44
N CYS A 59 4.03 -9.03 -5.12
CA CYS A 59 2.78 -9.69 -4.78
C CYS A 59 2.16 -10.29 -6.04
N TRP A 60 2.32 -11.60 -6.25
CA TRP A 60 1.68 -12.25 -7.38
C TRP A 60 0.23 -12.58 -7.05
N GLY A 61 -0.67 -12.18 -7.94
CA GLY A 61 -2.08 -12.55 -7.86
C GLY A 61 -2.31 -13.97 -8.37
N VAL A 62 -3.23 -14.71 -7.78
CA VAL A 62 -3.59 -16.07 -8.18
C VAL A 62 -5.09 -16.12 -8.45
N GLN A 63 -5.47 -16.47 -9.68
CA GLN A 63 -6.88 -16.56 -10.05
C GLN A 63 -7.37 -18.00 -9.95
N CYS A 64 -8.40 -18.25 -9.13
CA CYS A 64 -9.04 -19.57 -9.08
C CYS A 64 -9.85 -19.85 -10.35
N ASP A 65 -9.76 -21.09 -10.82
CA ASP A 65 -10.66 -21.67 -11.81
C ASP A 65 -11.94 -22.10 -11.10
N VAL A 66 -12.89 -21.16 -11.01
CA VAL A 66 -14.12 -21.31 -10.21
C VAL A 66 -15.00 -22.47 -10.70
N ASP A 67 -15.04 -22.70 -12.01
CA ASP A 67 -15.84 -23.77 -12.58
C ASP A 67 -15.23 -25.13 -12.22
N TRP A 68 -13.90 -25.27 -12.36
CA TRP A 68 -13.18 -26.48 -11.94
C TRP A 68 -13.34 -26.73 -10.44
N ALA A 69 -13.18 -25.70 -9.61
CA ALA A 69 -13.23 -25.84 -8.16
C ALA A 69 -14.62 -26.26 -7.68
N ASN A 70 -15.68 -25.65 -8.20
CA ASN A 70 -17.05 -26.06 -7.88
C ASN A 70 -17.36 -27.50 -8.33
N ASP A 71 -16.86 -27.94 -9.48
CA ASP A 71 -17.01 -29.33 -9.93
C ASP A 71 -16.24 -30.30 -9.03
N TYR A 72 -15.02 -29.94 -8.61
CA TYR A 72 -14.24 -30.73 -7.65
C TYR A 72 -14.97 -30.91 -6.32
N GLU A 73 -15.46 -29.82 -5.72
CA GLU A 73 -16.23 -29.86 -4.47
C GLU A 73 -17.53 -30.65 -4.61
N TRP A 74 -18.15 -30.63 -5.79
CA TRP A 74 -19.35 -31.43 -6.07
C TRP A 74 -19.03 -32.93 -6.11
N GLN A 75 -17.92 -33.32 -6.72
CA GLN A 75 -17.48 -34.71 -6.81
C GLN A 75 -17.08 -35.29 -5.45
N GLN A 76 -16.48 -34.48 -4.57
CA GLN A 76 -16.12 -34.88 -3.20
C GLN A 76 -17.31 -34.84 -2.23
N GLY A 77 -18.38 -34.13 -2.58
CA GLY A 77 -19.62 -34.02 -1.81
C GLY A 77 -19.69 -32.83 -0.85
N ASP A 78 -18.72 -31.92 -0.90
CA ASP A 78 -18.63 -30.75 -0.02
C ASP A 78 -19.36 -29.51 -0.57
N TYR A 79 -19.67 -29.50 -1.88
CA TYR A 79 -20.47 -28.44 -2.50
C TYR A 79 -21.81 -28.23 -1.79
N SER A 80 -22.52 -29.32 -1.45
CA SER A 80 -23.80 -29.25 -0.72
C SER A 80 -23.67 -28.82 0.74
N HIS A 81 -22.45 -28.77 1.27
CA HIS A 81 -22.14 -28.29 2.62
C HIS A 81 -21.67 -26.83 2.64
N GLY A 82 -21.88 -26.09 1.54
CA GLY A 82 -21.56 -24.68 1.43
C GLY A 82 -20.08 -24.40 1.14
N VAL A 83 -19.34 -25.40 0.65
CA VAL A 83 -17.99 -25.21 0.10
C VAL A 83 -18.15 -24.86 -1.38
N THR A 84 -18.41 -23.59 -1.65
CA THR A 84 -18.67 -23.07 -3.01
C THR A 84 -17.70 -21.96 -3.37
N HIS A 85 -17.37 -21.85 -4.65
CA HIS A 85 -16.45 -20.88 -5.23
C HIS A 85 -17.21 -19.84 -6.07
N ALA A 86 -16.74 -18.59 -6.09
CA ALA A 86 -17.40 -17.48 -6.78
C ALA A 86 -16.40 -16.61 -7.54
N TRP A 87 -16.82 -16.10 -8.69
CA TRP A 87 -15.99 -15.33 -9.63
C TRP A 87 -15.52 -13.99 -9.08
N ASP A 88 -16.35 -13.32 -8.29
CA ASP A 88 -16.06 -12.06 -7.61
C ASP A 88 -15.27 -12.23 -6.30
N HIS A 89 -15.07 -13.48 -5.86
CA HIS A 89 -14.26 -13.84 -4.70
C HIS A 89 -12.96 -14.52 -5.14
N CYS A 90 -12.86 -15.85 -5.08
CA CYS A 90 -11.64 -16.56 -5.46
C CYS A 90 -11.33 -16.56 -6.96
N GLY A 91 -12.33 -16.29 -7.80
CA GLY A 91 -12.10 -16.03 -9.23
C GLY A 91 -11.45 -14.67 -9.51
N ASN A 92 -11.28 -13.81 -8.50
CA ASN A 92 -10.57 -12.55 -8.63
C ASN A 92 -9.12 -12.71 -8.16
N SER A 93 -8.17 -12.57 -9.08
CA SER A 93 -6.73 -12.72 -8.82
C SER A 93 -6.16 -11.85 -7.70
N SER A 94 -6.88 -10.79 -7.29
CA SER A 94 -6.48 -9.90 -6.22
C SER A 94 -6.83 -10.40 -4.83
N ASN A 95 -7.63 -11.45 -4.72
CA ASN A 95 -8.03 -12.00 -3.44
C ASN A 95 -7.13 -13.15 -2.98
N GLN A 96 -6.32 -13.74 -3.86
CA GLN A 96 -5.35 -14.77 -3.49
C GLN A 96 -3.96 -14.26 -3.89
N VAL A 97 -3.13 -13.95 -2.90
CA VAL A 97 -1.89 -13.22 -3.11
C VAL A 97 -0.72 -14.03 -2.55
N ILE A 98 0.30 -14.25 -3.38
CA ILE A 98 1.61 -14.71 -2.95
C ILE A 98 2.45 -13.49 -2.63
N PHE A 99 2.95 -13.41 -1.40
CA PHE A 99 3.80 -12.33 -0.92
C PHE A 99 5.27 -12.73 -1.04
N ASP A 100 6.07 -11.82 -1.57
CA ASP A 100 7.52 -11.74 -1.43
C ASP A 100 7.80 -10.54 -0.50
N ASP A 101 8.03 -10.83 0.77
CA ASP A 101 8.24 -9.83 1.81
C ASP A 101 9.64 -9.21 1.76
N ASN A 102 10.58 -9.88 1.09
CA ASN A 102 12.00 -9.57 1.15
C ASN A 102 12.58 -9.03 -0.19
N GLY A 103 11.80 -9.08 -1.27
CA GLY A 103 12.10 -8.54 -2.60
C GLY A 103 13.07 -9.36 -3.43
N ASP A 104 13.28 -10.65 -3.12
CA ASP A 104 14.17 -11.52 -3.86
C ASP A 104 13.52 -12.17 -5.10
N ASN A 105 12.26 -11.82 -5.39
CA ASN A 105 11.40 -12.42 -6.41
C ASN A 105 11.11 -13.91 -6.12
N VAL A 106 11.08 -14.29 -4.86
CA VAL A 106 10.71 -15.63 -4.38
C VAL A 106 9.52 -15.52 -3.43
N GLY A 107 8.54 -16.39 -3.59
CA GLY A 107 7.36 -16.38 -2.73
C GLY A 107 7.71 -16.84 -1.31
N ASP A 108 7.28 -16.06 -0.32
CA ASP A 108 7.45 -16.36 1.11
C ASP A 108 6.19 -16.99 1.72
N ARG A 109 5.00 -16.52 1.32
CA ARG A 109 3.69 -17.04 1.77
C ARG A 109 2.59 -16.75 0.77
N MET A 110 1.48 -17.46 0.89
CA MET A 110 0.25 -17.19 0.14
C MET A 110 -0.91 -16.97 1.11
N ILE A 111 -1.67 -15.89 0.90
CA ILE A 111 -2.82 -15.52 1.72
C ILE A 111 -4.02 -15.27 0.81
N GLU A 112 -5.18 -15.77 1.22
CA GLU A 112 -6.46 -15.36 0.67
C GLU A 112 -6.98 -14.16 1.46
N THR A 113 -6.97 -12.98 0.85
CA THR A 113 -7.33 -11.71 1.47
C THR A 113 -8.81 -11.39 1.30
N GLY A 114 -9.45 -10.91 2.36
CA GLY A 114 -10.81 -10.37 2.27
C GLY A 114 -11.90 -11.42 2.00
N THR A 115 -11.72 -12.64 2.49
CA THR A 115 -12.76 -13.69 2.41
C THR A 115 -13.98 -13.22 3.18
N ASP A 116 -15.18 -13.34 2.57
CA ASP A 116 -16.45 -12.80 3.08
C ASP A 116 -16.68 -13.10 4.57
N GLY A 117 -16.42 -12.10 5.43
CA GLY A 117 -16.58 -12.20 6.88
C GLY A 117 -15.56 -13.08 7.63
N LEU A 118 -14.59 -13.70 6.94
CA LEU A 118 -13.60 -14.62 7.53
C LEU A 118 -12.21 -13.99 7.68
N GLY A 119 -11.96 -12.85 7.05
CA GLY A 119 -10.68 -12.16 7.09
C GLY A 119 -9.65 -12.79 6.16
N ASP A 120 -8.39 -12.75 6.59
CA ASP A 120 -7.26 -13.27 5.82
C ASP A 120 -6.98 -14.73 6.20
N LEU A 121 -6.98 -15.61 5.20
CA LEU A 121 -6.77 -17.05 5.39
C LEU A 121 -5.43 -17.48 4.82
N VAL A 122 -4.71 -18.32 5.56
CA VAL A 122 -3.44 -18.89 5.08
C VAL A 122 -3.72 -19.98 4.05
N CYS A 123 -3.05 -19.90 2.91
CA CYS A 123 -3.14 -20.91 1.87
C CYS A 123 -2.04 -21.98 2.06
N THR A 124 -2.40 -23.25 1.85
CA THR A 124 -1.41 -24.33 1.71
C THR A 124 -1.38 -24.76 0.25
N ILE A 125 -0.21 -24.70 -0.40
CA ILE A 125 -0.03 -25.05 -1.81
C ILE A 125 0.36 -26.52 -1.95
N TYR A 126 -0.08 -27.19 -3.00
CA TYR A 126 0.19 -28.60 -3.30
C TYR A 126 0.77 -28.78 -4.69
N THR A 127 1.36 -29.95 -4.94
CA THR A 127 1.96 -30.31 -6.23
C THR A 127 0.93 -30.58 -7.31
N ASP A 128 -0.26 -31.04 -6.94
CA ASP A 128 -1.31 -31.51 -7.85
C ASP A 128 -2.69 -31.53 -7.17
N GLU A 129 -3.70 -31.94 -7.95
CA GLU A 129 -5.12 -32.04 -7.55
C GLU A 129 -5.43 -33.10 -6.49
N THR A 130 -4.44 -33.89 -6.05
CA THR A 130 -4.66 -34.86 -4.96
C THR A 130 -4.57 -34.22 -3.58
N TYR A 131 -4.03 -32.99 -3.49
CA TYR A 131 -3.82 -32.26 -2.23
C TYR A 131 -3.03 -33.08 -1.18
N SER A 132 -2.18 -34.00 -1.63
CA SER A 132 -1.46 -34.93 -0.76
C SER A 132 -0.02 -34.50 -0.44
N THR A 133 0.61 -33.76 -1.35
CA THR A 133 2.02 -33.34 -1.23
C THR A 133 2.10 -31.83 -1.23
N VAL A 134 2.50 -31.27 -0.08
CA VAL A 134 2.68 -29.82 0.08
C VAL A 134 3.83 -29.34 -0.80
N ARG A 135 3.57 -28.29 -1.57
CA ARG A 135 4.54 -27.59 -2.41
C ARG A 135 5.04 -26.34 -1.68
N ASN A 136 6.33 -26.08 -1.78
CA ASN A 136 6.91 -24.84 -1.26
C ASN A 136 6.49 -23.66 -2.14
N VAL A 137 5.96 -22.60 -1.53
CA VAL A 137 5.57 -21.36 -2.21
C VAL A 137 6.75 -20.70 -2.94
N SER A 138 7.98 -20.85 -2.45
CA SER A 138 9.19 -20.35 -3.10
C SER A 138 9.47 -20.98 -4.47
N SER A 139 8.86 -22.13 -4.76
CA SER A 139 9.00 -22.81 -6.05
C SER A 139 7.97 -22.37 -7.09
N VAL A 140 6.99 -21.55 -6.70
CA VAL A 140 5.90 -21.12 -7.59
C VAL A 140 6.39 -20.04 -8.53
N GLN A 141 6.00 -20.13 -9.80
CA GLN A 141 6.38 -19.16 -10.83
C GLN A 141 5.15 -18.51 -11.46
N VAL A 142 5.32 -17.27 -11.91
CA VAL A 142 4.31 -16.57 -12.70
C VAL A 142 3.94 -17.39 -13.94
N GLY A 143 2.64 -17.51 -14.21
CA GLY A 143 2.09 -18.25 -15.34
C GLY A 143 1.78 -19.72 -15.04
N GLU A 144 2.25 -20.26 -13.92
CA GLU A 144 1.93 -21.62 -13.51
C GLU A 144 0.47 -21.79 -13.10
N THR A 145 -0.04 -23.01 -13.27
CA THR A 145 -1.23 -23.46 -12.57
C THR A 145 -0.81 -24.14 -11.27
N ILE A 146 -1.39 -23.71 -10.16
CA ILE A 146 -1.14 -24.28 -8.82
C ILE A 146 -2.43 -24.78 -8.20
N TYR A 147 -2.27 -25.62 -7.18
CA TYR A 147 -3.34 -26.18 -6.36
C TYR A 147 -3.14 -25.71 -4.93
N TRP A 148 -4.20 -25.26 -4.26
CA TRP A 148 -4.09 -24.85 -2.85
C TRP A 148 -5.38 -25.10 -2.09
N THR A 149 -5.29 -25.14 -0.77
CA THR A 149 -6.45 -25.17 0.12
C THR A 149 -6.51 -23.91 0.97
N THR A 150 -7.72 -23.44 1.24
CA THR A 150 -8.00 -22.50 2.34
C THR A 150 -8.98 -23.12 3.33
N THR A 151 -8.73 -22.93 4.62
CA THR A 151 -9.52 -23.53 5.69
C THR A 151 -10.07 -22.43 6.59
N ALA A 152 -11.38 -22.40 6.76
CA ALA A 152 -12.04 -21.48 7.66
C ALA A 152 -11.96 -21.98 9.11
N SER A 153 -12.21 -21.06 10.05
CA SER A 153 -12.23 -21.37 11.49
C SER A 153 -13.33 -22.37 11.90
N ASP A 154 -14.36 -22.52 11.07
CA ASP A 154 -15.45 -23.49 11.26
C ASP A 154 -15.10 -24.92 10.81
N GLY A 155 -13.90 -25.12 10.25
CA GLY A 155 -13.36 -26.43 9.85
C GLY A 155 -13.63 -26.81 8.39
N ARG A 156 -14.35 -25.99 7.61
CA ARG A 156 -14.50 -26.22 6.17
C ARG A 156 -13.20 -25.90 5.43
N THR A 157 -12.91 -26.69 4.41
CA THR A 157 -11.75 -26.52 3.53
C THR A 157 -12.22 -26.42 2.09
N TRP A 158 -11.75 -25.40 1.39
CA TRP A 158 -11.96 -25.19 -0.05
C TRP A 158 -10.73 -25.66 -0.81
N ASN A 159 -10.93 -26.43 -1.86
CA ASN A 159 -9.90 -26.97 -2.73
C ASN A 159 -9.88 -26.16 -4.03
N HIS A 160 -8.75 -25.50 -4.26
CA HIS A 160 -8.61 -24.59 -5.37
C HIS A 160 -7.59 -25.09 -6.38
N ARG A 161 -7.79 -24.70 -7.63
CA ARG A 161 -6.82 -24.74 -8.72
C ARG A 161 -6.88 -23.40 -9.43
N GLY A 162 -5.75 -22.88 -9.89
CA GLY A 162 -5.73 -21.55 -10.46
C GLY A 162 -4.41 -21.13 -11.05
N LYS A 163 -4.40 -19.98 -11.71
CA LYS A 163 -3.25 -19.46 -12.45
C LYS A 163 -2.59 -18.30 -11.72
N VAL A 164 -1.26 -18.30 -11.70
CA VAL A 164 -0.43 -17.24 -11.10
C VAL A 164 -0.17 -16.13 -12.13
N TYR A 165 -0.30 -14.87 -11.70
CA TYR A 165 -0.11 -13.67 -12.52
C TYR A 165 0.91 -12.72 -11.88
N ALA A 166 1.70 -12.04 -12.71
CA ALA A 166 2.70 -11.07 -12.27
C ALA A 166 2.09 -9.87 -11.52
N THR A 167 0.84 -9.55 -11.83
CA THR A 167 0.10 -8.43 -11.23
C THR A 167 -1.30 -8.90 -10.88
N ALA A 168 -1.78 -8.50 -9.71
CA ALA A 168 -3.18 -8.66 -9.32
C ALA A 168 -4.06 -7.61 -10.03
N GLU A 169 -5.23 -8.02 -10.54
CA GLU A 169 -6.14 -7.12 -11.26
C GLU A 169 -6.54 -5.90 -10.43
N GLY A 170 -6.37 -4.68 -10.99
CA GLY A 170 -6.64 -3.43 -10.26
C GLY A 170 -5.51 -2.95 -9.33
N HIS A 171 -4.41 -3.71 -9.24
CA HIS A 171 -3.22 -3.35 -8.45
C HIS A 171 -1.92 -3.48 -9.28
N PRO A 172 -1.67 -2.56 -10.23
CA PRO A 172 -0.52 -2.64 -11.14
C PRO A 172 0.85 -2.48 -10.46
N ASN A 173 0.89 -1.97 -9.21
CA ASN A 173 2.11 -1.84 -8.41
C ASN A 173 2.12 -2.85 -7.24
N ARG A 174 1.85 -4.12 -7.53
CA ARG A 174 2.03 -5.23 -6.59
C ARG A 174 3.15 -6.14 -7.09
N SER A 175 4.20 -5.59 -7.69
CA SER A 175 5.24 -6.32 -8.40
C SER A 175 6.62 -5.78 -8.06
#